data_AF-A0A920G248-F1
#
_entry.id   AF-A0A920G248-F1
#
_cell.length_a   1.000
_cell.length_b   1.000
_cell.length_c   1.000
_cell.angle_alpha   90.00
_cell.angle_beta   90.00
_cell.angle_gamma   90.00
#
_symmetry.space_group_name_H-M   'P 1'
#
loop_
_entity.id
_entity.type
_entity.pdbx_description
1 polymer ?
#
loop_
_entity_poly.entity_id
_entity_poly.type
_entity_poly.pdbx_seq_one_letter_code
_entity_poly.pdbx_strand_id
1 'polypeptide(L)'
;MRKQDERVPHETLLVLDAGTGQNAVSQAIEFDQAVGVTGVAVTKLDGTARGGVLFAIAHKLNRPIRYVGVGEQSDDLRDFVARDFVSALLDA
;
A
#
# COMPACT_ATOMS: atom_id res chain seq x y z
N MET A 1 -7.07 16.89 24.21
CA MET A 1 -6.92 17.71 22.99
C MET A 1 -8.03 17.30 22.02
N ARG A 2 -8.78 18.25 21.47
CA ARG A 2 -9.84 17.97 20.48
C ARG A 2 -9.35 18.52 19.13
N LYS A 3 -9.59 17.80 18.03
CA LYS A 3 -9.28 18.31 16.69
C LYS A 3 -10.11 19.57 16.43
N GLN A 4 -9.47 20.60 15.87
CA GLN A 4 -10.15 21.86 15.55
C GLN A 4 -11.03 21.75 14.29
N ASP A 5 -10.72 20.82 13.40
CA ASP A 5 -11.52 20.47 12.22
C ASP A 5 -11.95 19.00 12.35
N GLU A 6 -13.23 18.71 12.19
CA GLU A 6 -13.75 17.34 12.26
C GLU A 6 -13.34 16.47 11.06
N ARG A 7 -12.92 17.10 9.94
CA ARG A 7 -12.51 16.41 8.71
C ARG A 7 -11.08 15.86 8.75
N VAL A 8 -10.31 16.14 9.80
CA VAL A 8 -8.91 15.69 9.91
C VAL A 8 -8.76 14.35 10.63
N PRO A 9 -7.80 13.48 10.23
CA PRO A 9 -7.00 13.61 9.02
C PRO A 9 -7.84 13.37 7.76
N HIS A 10 -7.52 14.08 6.68
CA HIS A 10 -8.14 13.83 5.37
C HIS A 10 -7.73 12.46 4.81
N GLU A 11 -6.55 11.98 5.21
CA GLU A 11 -6.03 10.68 4.85
C GLU A 11 -5.16 10.10 5.97
N THR A 12 -5.39 8.84 6.29
CA THR A 12 -4.50 7.99 7.08
C THR A 12 -3.85 7.00 6.11
N LEU A 13 -2.64 7.33 5.64
CA LEU A 13 -1.89 6.52 4.69
C LEU A 13 -0.99 5.52 5.43
N LEU A 14 -1.22 4.22 5.23
CA LEU A 14 -0.37 3.17 5.76
C LEU A 14 0.73 2.81 4.76
N VAL A 15 2.00 2.86 5.18
CA VAL A 15 3.15 2.47 4.36
C VAL A 15 3.59 1.05 4.73
N LEU A 16 3.69 0.17 3.74
CA LEU A 16 4.04 -1.25 3.93
C LEU A 16 5.21 -1.67 3.03
N ASP A 17 6.07 -2.53 3.56
CA ASP A 17 7.20 -3.13 2.83
C ASP A 17 6.76 -4.45 2.15
N ALA A 18 6.76 -4.46 0.80
CA ALA A 18 6.38 -5.63 0.01
C ALA A 18 7.26 -6.86 0.27
N GLY A 19 8.53 -6.64 0.65
CA GLY A 19 9.49 -7.71 0.93
C GLY A 19 9.08 -8.60 2.10
N THR A 20 8.23 -8.09 2.99
CA THR A 20 7.78 -8.81 4.19
C THR A 20 6.64 -9.82 3.93
N GLY A 21 6.06 -9.85 2.71
CA GLY A 21 5.09 -10.86 2.30
C GLY A 21 3.84 -10.91 3.19
N GLN A 22 3.49 -12.07 3.76
CA GLN A 22 2.31 -12.21 4.61
C GLN A 22 2.35 -11.32 5.87
N ASN A 23 3.53 -10.93 6.33
CA ASN A 23 3.65 -10.03 7.47
C ASN A 23 3.07 -8.64 7.14
N ALA A 24 3.26 -8.14 5.91
CA ALA A 24 2.62 -6.90 5.47
C ALA A 24 1.10 -6.99 5.52
N VAL A 25 0.53 -8.14 5.15
CA VAL A 25 -0.94 -8.35 5.18
C VAL A 25 -1.47 -8.30 6.62
N SER A 26 -0.82 -9.00 7.56
CA SER A 26 -1.22 -8.97 8.96
C SER A 26 -1.10 -7.57 9.56
N GLN A 27 0.01 -6.87 9.30
CA GLN A 27 0.20 -5.48 9.72
C GLN A 27 -0.89 -4.57 9.15
N ALA A 28 -1.23 -4.72 7.87
CA ALA A 28 -2.26 -3.93 7.22
C ALA A 28 -3.61 -4.06 7.93
N ILE A 29 -3.99 -5.28 8.32
CA ILE A 29 -5.26 -5.55 9.03
C ILE A 29 -5.21 -4.95 10.44
N GLU A 30 -4.12 -5.17 11.17
CA GLU A 30 -3.97 -4.69 12.55
C GLU A 30 -3.96 -3.15 12.63
N PHE A 31 -3.26 -2.48 11.70
CA PHE A 31 -3.27 -1.02 11.65
C PHE A 31 -4.63 -0.45 11.21
N ASP A 32 -5.30 -1.04 10.22
CA ASP A 32 -6.64 -0.58 9.83
C ASP A 32 -7.62 -0.65 11.00
N GLN A 33 -7.57 -1.74 11.79
CA GLN A 33 -8.39 -1.90 13.00
C GLN A 33 -8.02 -0.90 14.10
N ALA A 34 -6.74 -0.59 14.26
CA ALA A 34 -6.26 0.29 15.32
C ALA A 34 -6.48 1.78 15.05
N VAL A 35 -6.29 2.22 13.80
CA VAL A 35 -6.23 3.66 13.47
C VAL A 35 -7.16 4.10 12.34
N GLY A 36 -7.86 3.18 11.67
CA GLY A 36 -8.76 3.50 10.55
C GLY A 36 -7.97 4.01 9.34
N VAL A 37 -7.34 3.08 8.62
CA VAL A 37 -6.54 3.40 7.44
C VAL A 37 -7.47 3.74 6.28
N THR A 38 -7.15 4.80 5.54
CA THR A 38 -7.97 5.24 4.38
C THR A 38 -7.28 4.95 3.05
N GLY A 39 -5.98 4.68 3.05
CA GLY A 39 -5.22 4.29 1.86
C GLY A 39 -3.92 3.60 2.22
N VAL A 40 -3.33 2.90 1.25
CA VAL A 40 -2.08 2.14 1.45
C VAL A 40 -1.03 2.57 0.41
N ALA A 41 0.21 2.70 0.84
CA ALA A 41 1.39 2.76 -0.03
C ALA A 41 2.24 1.52 0.18
N VAL A 42 2.68 0.88 -0.91
CA VAL A 42 3.50 -0.33 -0.85
C VAL A 42 4.87 -0.06 -1.45
N THR A 43 5.94 -0.20 -0.67
CA THR A 43 7.32 0.07 -1.10
C THR A 43 8.10 -1.21 -1.40
N LYS A 44 9.28 -1.08 -2.04
CA LYS A 44 10.22 -2.18 -2.34
C LYS A 44 9.65 -3.25 -3.27
N LEU A 45 8.84 -2.83 -4.26
CA LEU A 45 8.25 -3.72 -5.26
C LEU A 45 9.26 -4.16 -6.33
N ASP A 46 10.37 -3.44 -6.48
CA ASP A 46 11.50 -3.73 -7.37
C ASP A 46 12.32 -4.94 -6.92
N GLY A 47 12.45 -5.15 -5.61
CA GLY A 47 13.31 -6.18 -5.04
C GLY A 47 12.72 -7.58 -4.93
N THR A 48 11.43 -7.79 -5.27
CA THR A 48 10.77 -9.08 -5.00
C THR A 48 9.77 -9.53 -6.07
N ALA A 49 9.80 -10.83 -6.40
CA ALA A 49 8.81 -11.52 -7.24
C ALA A 49 7.43 -11.70 -6.54
N ARG A 50 6.98 -10.70 -5.77
CA ARG A 50 5.88 -10.83 -4.80
C ARG A 50 4.74 -9.84 -5.06
N GLY A 51 4.39 -9.61 -6.33
CA GLY A 51 3.15 -8.89 -6.67
C GLY A 51 1.89 -9.46 -5.97
N GLY A 52 1.92 -10.75 -5.60
CA GLY A 52 0.90 -11.42 -4.79
C GLY A 52 0.56 -10.74 -3.46
N VAL A 53 1.52 -10.08 -2.79
CA VAL A 53 1.23 -9.38 -1.52
C VAL A 53 0.28 -8.20 -1.73
N LEU A 54 0.41 -7.53 -2.88
CA LEU A 54 -0.39 -6.37 -3.23
C LEU A 54 -1.86 -6.76 -3.42
N PHE A 55 -2.11 -7.89 -4.11
CA PHE A 55 -3.45 -8.47 -4.23
C PHE A 55 -4.02 -8.88 -2.87
N ALA A 56 -3.21 -9.51 -2.01
CA ALA A 56 -3.67 -9.93 -0.68
C ALA A 56 -4.07 -8.73 0.19
N ILE A 57 -3.27 -7.67 0.21
CA ILE A 57 -3.58 -6.42 0.92
C ILE A 57 -4.86 -5.79 0.36
N ALA A 58 -4.94 -5.60 -0.96
CA ALA A 58 -6.11 -5.01 -1.60
C ALA A 58 -7.40 -5.79 -1.27
N HIS A 59 -7.35 -7.12 -1.35
CA HIS A 59 -8.48 -7.98 -1.04
C HIS A 59 -8.87 -7.95 0.45
N LYS A 60 -7.89 -7.94 1.36
CA LYS A 60 -8.15 -8.01 2.81
C LYS A 60 -8.64 -6.69 3.39
N LEU A 61 -8.06 -5.57 2.95
CA LEU A 61 -8.36 -4.25 3.50
C LEU A 61 -9.53 -3.57 2.80
N ASN A 62 -9.78 -3.89 1.53
CA ASN A 62 -10.76 -3.17 0.70
C ASN A 62 -10.54 -1.64 0.74
N ARG A 63 -9.26 -1.23 0.79
CA ARG A 63 -8.81 0.17 0.77
C ARG A 63 -8.04 0.44 -0.52
N PRO A 64 -8.04 1.69 -1.02
CA PRO A 64 -7.26 2.04 -2.20
C PRO A 64 -5.77 1.90 -1.90
N ILE A 65 -5.06 1.23 -2.80
CA ILE A 65 -3.61 1.37 -2.92
C ILE A 65 -3.38 2.67 -3.68
N ARG A 66 -2.71 3.62 -3.03
CA ARG A 66 -2.44 4.97 -3.55
C ARG A 66 -1.14 4.99 -4.33
N TYR A 67 -0.09 4.43 -3.74
CA TYR A 67 1.27 4.53 -4.26
C TYR A 67 2.01 3.21 -4.22
N VAL A 68 2.96 3.06 -5.15
CA VAL A 68 3.90 1.96 -5.21
C VAL A 68 5.33 2.49 -5.33
N GLY A 69 6.23 1.99 -4.49
CA GLY A 69 7.66 2.27 -4.56
C GLY A 69 8.39 1.16 -5.32
N VAL A 70 8.96 1.48 -6.48
CA VAL A 70 9.62 0.55 -7.41
C VAL A 70 11.13 0.83 -7.56
N GLY A 71 11.74 1.35 -6.51
CA GLY A 71 13.16 1.69 -6.47
C GLY A 71 13.50 2.56 -5.25
N GLU A 72 14.73 3.06 -5.23
CA GLU A 72 15.32 3.78 -4.09
C GLU A 72 15.31 5.32 -4.27
N GLN A 73 15.03 5.82 -5.48
CA GLN A 73 15.03 7.26 -5.76
C GLN A 73 13.67 7.89 -5.43
N SER A 74 13.62 9.21 -5.22
CA SER A 74 12.37 9.92 -4.95
C SER A 74 11.33 9.73 -6.06
N ASP A 75 11.79 9.62 -7.31
CA ASP A 75 10.96 9.48 -8.50
C ASP A 75 10.45 8.04 -8.71
N ASP A 76 10.89 7.11 -7.87
CA ASP A 76 10.45 5.71 -7.89
C ASP A 76 9.19 5.46 -7.06
N LEU A 77 8.70 6.48 -6.33
CA LEU A 77 7.37 6.46 -5.72
C LEU A 77 6.34 6.95 -6.75
N ARG A 78 5.49 6.04 -7.23
CA ARG A 78 4.53 6.31 -8.30
C ARG A 78 3.11 6.09 -7.83
N ASP A 79 2.17 6.76 -8.48
CA ASP A 79 0.74 6.45 -8.33
C ASP A 79 0.48 5.00 -8.73
N PHE A 80 -0.37 4.31 -7.95
CA PHE A 80 -0.75 2.95 -8.28
C PHE A 80 -1.78 2.93 -9.41
N VAL A 81 -1.39 2.35 -10.54
CA VAL A 81 -2.28 2.08 -11.68
C VAL A 81 -2.44 0.57 -11.82
N ALA A 82 -3.63 0.07 -11.49
CA ALA A 82 -3.90 -1.38 -11.48
C ALA A 82 -3.65 -2.05 -12.83
N ARG A 83 -3.96 -1.37 -13.95
CA ARG A 83 -3.72 -1.88 -15.29
C ARG A 83 -2.22 -2.05 -15.56
N ASP A 84 -1.43 -1.03 -15.26
CA ASP A 84 0.02 -1.05 -15.49
C ASP A 84 0.69 -2.11 -14.63
N PHE A 85 0.25 -2.24 -13.37
CA PHE A 85 0.72 -3.28 -12.47
C PHE A 85 0.42 -4.69 -12.98
N VAL A 86 -0.81 -4.94 -13.45
CA VAL A 86 -1.19 -6.25 -14.00
C VAL A 86 -0.44 -6.55 -15.30
N SER A 87 -0.26 -5.56 -16.19
CA SER A 87 0.52 -5.74 -17.42
C SER A 87 1.95 -6.13 -17.07
N ALA A 88 2.63 -5.37 -16.21
CA ALA A 88 4.00 -5.64 -15.79
C ALA A 88 4.17 -7.01 -15.11
N LEU A 89 3.14 -7.52 -14.45
CA LEU A 89 3.15 -8.84 -13.81
C LEU A 89 2.99 -10.00 -14.80
N LEU A 90 2.22 -9.81 -15.88
CA LEU A 90 1.91 -10.86 -16.86
C LEU A 90 2.88 -10.88 -18.06
N ASP A 91 3.52 -9.75 -18.34
CA ASP A 91 4.52 -9.61 -19.41
C ASP A 91 5.94 -10.05 -18.97
N ALA A 92 6.09 -10.51 -17.72
CA ALA A 92 7.35 -10.93 -17.09
C ALA A 92 7.60 -12.45 -17.16
#